data_AF-A0A969NC18-F1
#
_entry.id   AF-A0A969NC18-F1
#
_cell.length_a   1.000
_cell.length_b   1.000
_cell.length_c   1.000
_cell.angle_alpha   90.00
_cell.angle_beta   90.00
_cell.angle_gamma   90.00
#
_symmetry.space_group_name_H-M   'P 1'
#
loop_
_entity.id
_entity.type
_entity.pdbx_description
1 polymer ?
#
loop_
_entity_poly.entity_id
_entity_poly.type
_entity_poly.pdbx_seq_one_letter_code
_entity_poly.pdbx_strand_id
1 'polypeptide(L)'
;MPEQLQKDKPFNFYIDDDDHNWYYDQMGSGFLSNFGNGYDITSNIFTLRTIASKLVFTVNPPDVIHQNNAISPVITLEAQDNAGIIDTDFNGTVSLSNSFGLAMDNYIVSIVNGVATFPDLQFSQTGGPITLTTSNANGLDDATSTETTVAILNVLFSDNFEDAIQSESDWTVSGTSDIWAVGSQTNDSWGPPTGHSSNGVYGTILNSKYKNDVDAYLESPIIDLAGSSDPKVKFWMDMESEASN
;
A
#
# COMPACT_ATOMS: atom_id res chain seq x y z
N MET A 1 -0.70 -38.24 -17.22
CA MET A 1 -0.77 -37.12 -16.25
C MET A 1 0.64 -36.58 -16.12
N PRO A 2 0.87 -35.25 -16.15
CA PRO A 2 2.19 -34.70 -15.87
C PRO A 2 2.64 -35.20 -14.50
N GLU A 3 3.89 -35.68 -14.41
CA GLU A 3 4.48 -36.06 -13.14
C GLU A 3 4.60 -34.81 -12.28
N GLN A 4 3.93 -34.80 -11.12
CA GLN A 4 4.02 -33.68 -10.20
C GLN A 4 5.32 -33.78 -9.40
N LEU A 5 6.05 -32.68 -9.34
CA LEU A 5 7.24 -32.56 -8.50
C LEU A 5 6.92 -32.83 -7.03
N GLN A 6 7.87 -33.45 -6.34
CA GLN A 6 7.83 -33.65 -4.90
C GLN A 6 8.85 -32.72 -4.23
N LYS A 7 8.45 -32.09 -3.12
CA LYS A 7 9.31 -31.23 -2.30
C LYS A 7 10.60 -31.97 -1.93
N ASP A 8 11.74 -31.26 -2.00
CA ASP A 8 13.08 -31.73 -1.64
C ASP A 8 13.56 -32.98 -2.42
N LYS A 9 12.97 -33.26 -3.59
CA LYS A 9 13.45 -34.32 -4.48
C LYS A 9 14.04 -33.75 -5.77
N PRO A 10 15.17 -34.30 -6.24
CA PRO A 10 15.65 -33.98 -7.58
C PRO A 10 14.65 -34.51 -8.62
N PHE A 11 14.49 -33.76 -9.70
CA PHE A 11 13.85 -34.28 -10.91
C PHE A 11 14.94 -34.80 -11.85
N ASN A 12 14.59 -35.81 -12.65
CA ASN A 12 15.52 -36.45 -13.57
C ASN A 12 15.09 -36.13 -15.00
N PHE A 13 16.07 -35.79 -15.83
CA PHE A 13 15.92 -35.91 -17.28
C PHE A 13 16.29 -37.34 -17.66
N TYR A 14 15.32 -38.14 -18.10
CA TYR A 14 15.54 -39.49 -18.59
C TYR A 14 15.68 -39.45 -20.12
N ILE A 15 16.73 -40.09 -20.62
CA ILE A 15 16.95 -40.36 -22.04
C ILE A 15 16.90 -41.88 -22.18
N ASP A 16 15.98 -42.39 -22.98
CA ASP A 16 15.73 -43.83 -23.09
C ASP A 16 16.83 -44.52 -23.90
N ASP A 17 17.54 -45.48 -23.30
CA ASP A 17 18.67 -46.19 -23.94
C ASP A 17 18.27 -46.90 -25.25
N ASP A 18 17.00 -47.35 -25.34
CA ASP A 18 16.52 -48.12 -26.49
C ASP A 18 15.79 -47.28 -27.56
N ASP A 19 15.39 -46.03 -27.28
CA ASP A 19 14.57 -45.19 -28.19
C ASP A 19 14.95 -43.69 -28.18
N HIS A 20 16.17 -43.35 -27.76
CA HIS A 20 16.64 -41.95 -27.74
C HIS A 20 16.99 -41.37 -29.12
N ASN A 21 16.98 -42.18 -30.19
CA ASN A 21 17.35 -41.77 -31.55
C ASN A 21 18.78 -41.22 -31.69
N TRP A 22 19.73 -41.72 -30.88
CA TRP A 22 21.15 -41.34 -30.94
C TRP A 22 21.94 -42.55 -31.42
N TYR A 23 23.05 -42.33 -32.12
CA TYR A 23 24.00 -43.38 -32.48
C TYR A 23 25.43 -42.95 -32.16
N TYR A 24 26.29 -43.94 -31.94
CA TYR A 24 27.73 -43.76 -31.91
C TYR A 24 28.41 -44.84 -32.75
N ASP A 25 29.41 -44.46 -33.54
CA ASP A 25 30.23 -45.37 -34.34
C ASP A 25 31.72 -44.92 -34.35
N GLN A 26 32.56 -45.59 -35.14
CA GLN A 26 33.99 -45.23 -35.25
C GLN A 26 34.23 -43.85 -35.91
N MET A 27 33.21 -43.25 -36.51
CA MET A 27 33.27 -41.93 -37.14
C MET A 27 32.69 -40.80 -36.26
N GLY A 28 31.97 -41.12 -35.17
CA GLY A 28 31.55 -40.15 -34.15
C GLY A 28 30.20 -40.47 -33.50
N SER A 29 29.59 -39.48 -32.86
CA SER A 29 28.23 -39.55 -32.30
C SER A 29 27.28 -38.64 -33.09
N GLY A 30 26.02 -39.05 -33.26
CA GLY A 30 25.01 -38.28 -33.99
C GLY A 30 23.57 -38.72 -33.69
N PHE A 31 22.62 -38.15 -34.43
CA PHE A 31 21.20 -38.49 -34.33
C PHE A 31 20.78 -39.39 -35.49
N LEU A 32 20.02 -40.46 -35.22
CA LEU A 32 19.55 -41.44 -36.21
C LEU A 32 18.71 -40.81 -37.33
N SER A 33 18.16 -39.62 -37.08
CA SER A 33 17.59 -38.74 -38.10
C SER A 33 17.97 -37.29 -37.80
N ASN A 34 18.16 -36.47 -38.85
CA ASN A 34 18.17 -35.02 -38.67
C ASN A 34 16.79 -34.62 -38.13
N PHE A 35 16.75 -33.78 -37.08
CA PHE A 35 15.51 -33.10 -36.70
C PHE A 35 14.99 -32.42 -37.96
N GLY A 36 13.90 -32.93 -38.54
CA GLY A 36 13.36 -32.37 -39.77
C GLY A 36 13.02 -30.89 -39.55
N ASN A 37 13.07 -30.08 -40.61
CA ASN A 37 12.63 -28.69 -40.53
C ASN A 37 11.20 -28.64 -39.96
N GLY A 38 11.02 -28.05 -38.77
CA GLY A 38 9.73 -27.91 -38.09
C GLY A 38 9.46 -28.87 -36.93
N TYR A 39 10.41 -29.72 -36.54
CA TYR A 39 10.30 -30.54 -35.32
C TYR A 39 11.10 -29.93 -34.18
N ASP A 40 10.58 -28.86 -33.59
CA ASP A 40 11.00 -28.48 -32.24
C ASP A 40 10.54 -29.60 -31.30
N ILE A 41 11.49 -30.34 -30.71
CA ILE A 41 11.15 -31.26 -29.62
C ILE A 41 10.75 -30.39 -28.42
N THR A 42 9.46 -30.17 -28.30
CA THR A 42 8.87 -29.44 -27.18
C THR A 42 8.68 -30.45 -26.06
N SER A 43 9.38 -30.28 -24.94
CA SER A 43 9.11 -31.07 -23.75
C SER A 43 7.67 -30.86 -23.27
N ASN A 44 7.19 -31.72 -22.38
CA ASN A 44 6.01 -31.38 -21.59
C ASN A 44 6.23 -30.05 -20.86
N ILE A 45 5.14 -29.29 -20.66
CA ILE A 45 5.17 -28.13 -19.76
C ILE A 45 5.40 -28.66 -18.35
N PHE A 46 6.47 -28.17 -17.72
CA PHE A 46 6.82 -28.45 -16.35
C PHE A 46 6.58 -27.19 -15.51
N THR A 47 5.58 -27.23 -14.64
CA THR A 47 5.24 -26.10 -13.77
C THR A 47 5.76 -26.35 -12.37
N LEU A 48 6.63 -25.45 -11.90
CA LEU A 48 6.91 -25.29 -10.48
C LEU A 48 5.72 -24.53 -9.88
N ARG A 49 4.93 -25.20 -9.05
CA ARG A 49 3.78 -24.60 -8.38
C ARG A 49 4.01 -24.58 -6.88
N THR A 50 3.92 -23.40 -6.30
CA THR A 50 3.82 -23.23 -4.85
C THR A 50 2.40 -23.59 -4.43
N ILE A 51 2.23 -24.23 -3.28
CA ILE A 51 0.90 -24.52 -2.71
C ILE A 51 0.83 -23.77 -1.39
N ALA A 52 -0.05 -22.78 -1.30
CA ALA A 52 -0.26 -22.06 -0.05
C ALA A 52 -0.73 -23.00 1.06
N SER A 53 -0.19 -22.79 2.26
CA SER A 53 -0.59 -23.50 3.48
C SER A 53 -0.98 -22.55 4.62
N LYS A 54 -0.64 -21.26 4.53
CA LYS A 54 -0.94 -20.25 5.55
C LYS A 54 -1.21 -18.88 4.94
N LEU A 55 -1.91 -18.04 5.68
CA LEU A 55 -1.97 -16.61 5.45
C LEU A 55 -0.91 -15.91 6.31
N VAL A 56 -0.40 -14.77 5.85
CA VAL A 56 0.58 -13.96 6.57
C VAL A 56 0.26 -12.47 6.37
N PHE A 57 0.28 -11.68 7.44
CA PHE A 57 0.24 -10.22 7.34
C PHE A 57 1.58 -9.68 6.81
N THR A 58 1.55 -9.06 5.64
CA THR A 58 2.70 -8.33 5.07
C THR A 58 2.70 -6.86 5.48
N VAL A 59 1.51 -6.28 5.67
CA VAL A 59 1.33 -4.98 6.32
C VAL A 59 0.36 -5.16 7.47
N ASN A 60 0.85 -4.95 8.69
CA ASN A 60 0.05 -4.98 9.91
C ASN A 60 -0.76 -3.68 10.08
N PRO A 61 -1.84 -3.70 10.89
CA PRO A 61 -2.49 -2.47 11.32
C PRO A 61 -1.49 -1.54 12.04
N PRO A 62 -1.65 -0.20 11.94
CA PRO A 62 -0.90 0.74 12.76
C PRO A 62 -1.27 0.59 14.24
N ASP A 63 -0.45 1.12 15.16
CA ASP A 63 -0.73 1.09 16.61
C ASP A 63 -2.07 1.71 17.00
N VAL A 64 -2.53 2.71 16.22
CA VAL A 64 -3.80 3.39 16.41
C VAL A 64 -4.56 3.45 15.08
N ILE A 65 -5.80 2.96 15.09
CA ILE A 65 -6.78 3.13 14.03
C ILE A 65 -7.80 4.18 14.47
N HIS A 66 -8.24 5.01 13.54
CA HIS A 66 -9.31 5.97 13.80
C HIS A 66 -10.65 5.44 13.32
N GLN A 67 -11.66 5.47 14.20
CA GLN A 67 -13.03 5.07 13.89
C GLN A 67 -13.57 5.84 12.67
N ASN A 68 -14.36 5.16 11.83
CA ASN A 68 -15.01 5.68 10.61
C ASN A 68 -14.04 6.22 9.54
N ASN A 69 -12.76 5.87 9.63
CA ASN A 69 -11.77 6.15 8.61
C ASN A 69 -11.20 4.84 8.06
N ALA A 70 -10.89 4.83 6.76
CA ALA A 70 -10.11 3.74 6.18
C ALA A 70 -8.74 3.65 6.85
N ILE A 71 -8.30 2.42 7.16
CA ILE A 71 -7.03 2.19 7.83
C ILE A 71 -5.87 2.55 6.90
N SER A 72 -4.90 3.30 7.42
CA SER A 72 -3.64 3.64 6.74
C SER A 72 -2.45 3.37 7.68
N PRO A 73 -1.42 2.62 7.25
CA PRO A 73 -1.23 2.03 5.93
C PRO A 73 -2.25 0.89 5.63
N VAL A 74 -2.52 0.66 4.35
CA VAL A 74 -3.46 -0.37 3.90
C VAL A 74 -2.94 -1.75 4.30
N ILE A 75 -3.79 -2.51 4.99
CA ILE A 75 -3.46 -3.87 5.43
C ILE A 75 -3.42 -4.82 4.23
N THR A 76 -2.38 -5.64 4.17
CA THR A 76 -2.17 -6.64 3.13
C THR A 76 -1.82 -8.00 3.72
N LEU A 77 -2.28 -9.04 3.05
CA LEU A 77 -2.02 -10.44 3.37
C LEU A 77 -1.44 -11.16 2.16
N GLU A 78 -0.62 -12.16 2.41
CA GLU A 78 -0.16 -13.12 1.40
C GLU A 78 -0.56 -14.56 1.78
N ALA A 79 -0.93 -15.34 0.77
CA ALA A 79 -1.08 -16.79 0.86
C ALA A 79 0.28 -17.43 0.54
N GLN A 80 0.95 -17.95 1.56
CA GLN A 80 2.30 -18.50 1.47
C GLN A 80 2.32 -19.99 1.80
N ASP A 81 3.33 -20.70 1.30
CA ASP A 81 3.69 -22.03 1.78
C ASP A 81 4.45 -21.98 3.13
N ASN A 82 4.79 -23.14 3.68
CA ASN A 82 5.56 -23.21 4.94
C ASN A 82 6.97 -22.62 4.84
N ALA A 83 7.53 -22.49 3.63
CA ALA A 83 8.85 -21.89 3.40
C ALA A 83 8.78 -20.35 3.24
N GLY A 84 7.57 -19.77 3.21
CA GLY A 84 7.36 -18.33 3.05
C GLY A 84 7.32 -17.88 1.59
N ILE A 85 7.11 -18.80 0.65
CA ILE A 85 6.95 -18.48 -0.77
C ILE A 85 5.47 -18.24 -1.06
N ILE A 86 5.16 -17.14 -1.76
CA ILE A 86 3.80 -16.82 -2.20
C ILE A 86 3.30 -17.80 -3.27
N ASP A 87 2.05 -18.25 -3.14
CA ASP A 87 1.33 -18.99 -4.18
C ASP A 87 0.59 -18.02 -5.11
N THR A 88 1.24 -17.62 -6.19
CA THR A 88 0.68 -16.66 -7.16
C THR A 88 -0.46 -17.21 -8.00
N ASP A 89 -0.73 -18.51 -7.95
CA ASP A 89 -1.88 -19.12 -8.63
C ASP A 89 -3.10 -19.22 -7.69
N PHE A 90 -2.92 -18.93 -6.40
CA PHE A 90 -3.98 -19.00 -5.41
C PHE A 90 -4.94 -17.82 -5.55
N ASN A 91 -6.22 -18.15 -5.65
CA ASN A 91 -7.32 -17.20 -5.62
C ASN A 91 -8.36 -17.68 -4.60
N GLY A 92 -8.98 -16.76 -3.88
CA GLY A 92 -9.93 -17.13 -2.83
C GLY A 92 -10.57 -15.92 -2.17
N THR A 93 -11.10 -16.13 -0.97
CA THR A 93 -11.67 -15.07 -0.13
C THR A 93 -11.13 -15.22 1.27
N VAL A 94 -10.86 -14.09 1.92
CA VAL A 94 -10.44 -14.01 3.31
C VAL A 94 -11.26 -12.94 4.03
N SER A 95 -11.62 -13.23 5.27
CA SER A 95 -12.27 -12.30 6.19
C SER A 95 -11.37 -12.00 7.38
N LEU A 96 -11.52 -10.82 7.97
CA LEU A 96 -10.91 -10.46 9.24
C LEU A 96 -11.95 -10.45 10.37
N SER A 97 -11.51 -10.87 11.54
CA SER A 97 -12.23 -10.70 12.81
C SER A 97 -11.31 -9.96 13.79
N ASN A 98 -11.87 -9.36 14.85
CA ASN A 98 -11.07 -8.76 15.91
C ASN A 98 -11.38 -9.40 17.27
N SER A 99 -10.39 -9.43 18.14
CA SER A 99 -10.44 -10.12 19.44
C SER A 99 -11.55 -9.63 20.39
N PHE A 100 -12.08 -8.42 20.21
CA PHE A 100 -13.11 -7.83 21.07
C PHE A 100 -14.50 -7.79 20.42
N GLY A 101 -14.65 -8.24 19.18
CA GLY A 101 -15.93 -8.17 18.45
C GLY A 101 -16.39 -6.75 18.14
N LEU A 102 -15.47 -5.78 18.02
CA LEU A 102 -15.78 -4.42 17.55
C LEU A 102 -16.38 -4.49 16.14
N ALA A 103 -17.37 -3.63 15.88
CA ALA A 103 -17.98 -3.57 14.55
C ALA A 103 -17.00 -3.05 13.50
N MET A 104 -16.90 -3.77 12.37
CA MET A 104 -16.06 -3.46 11.22
C MET A 104 -16.89 -3.45 9.95
N ASP A 105 -16.51 -2.63 8.98
CA ASP A 105 -17.02 -2.68 7.61
C ASP A 105 -15.88 -3.04 6.65
N ASN A 106 -16.21 -3.61 5.48
CA ASN A 106 -15.25 -4.00 4.44
C ASN A 106 -14.13 -4.96 4.91
N TYR A 107 -14.45 -5.82 5.88
CA TYR A 107 -13.51 -6.80 6.46
C TYR A 107 -13.42 -8.12 5.69
N ILE A 108 -14.02 -8.22 4.50
CA ILE A 108 -13.98 -9.40 3.63
C ILE A 108 -13.50 -8.98 2.25
N VAL A 109 -12.45 -9.63 1.74
CA VAL A 109 -11.86 -9.32 0.42
C VAL A 109 -11.47 -10.60 -0.32
N SER A 110 -11.33 -10.49 -1.64
CA SER A 110 -10.77 -11.56 -2.47
C SER A 110 -9.25 -11.59 -2.34
N ILE A 111 -8.69 -12.80 -2.33
CA ILE A 111 -7.28 -13.06 -2.58
C ILE A 111 -7.13 -13.25 -4.09
N VAL A 112 -6.25 -12.47 -4.71
CA VAL A 112 -5.94 -12.55 -6.15
C VAL A 112 -4.44 -12.69 -6.30
N ASN A 113 -4.01 -13.69 -7.05
CA ASN A 113 -2.61 -14.05 -7.23
C ASN A 113 -1.83 -14.17 -5.90
N GLY A 114 -2.46 -14.80 -4.91
CA GLY A 114 -1.89 -14.98 -3.58
C GLY A 114 -1.92 -13.76 -2.67
N VAL A 115 -2.43 -12.60 -3.10
CA VAL A 115 -2.45 -11.36 -2.31
C VAL A 115 -3.88 -10.93 -1.99
N ALA A 116 -4.15 -10.57 -0.73
CA ALA A 116 -5.36 -9.86 -0.32
C ALA A 116 -5.01 -8.46 0.19
N THR A 117 -5.82 -7.47 -0.20
CA THR A 117 -5.65 -6.06 0.19
C THR A 117 -6.97 -5.53 0.73
N PHE A 118 -6.92 -4.82 1.86
CA PHE A 118 -8.09 -4.25 2.53
C PHE A 118 -8.09 -2.71 2.44
N PRO A 119 -8.38 -2.12 1.26
CA PRO A 119 -8.21 -0.68 1.03
C PRO A 119 -9.18 0.19 1.86
N ASP A 120 -10.39 -0.33 2.10
CA ASP A 120 -11.49 0.42 2.73
C ASP A 120 -11.92 -0.18 4.07
N LEU A 121 -11.08 -1.03 4.69
CA LEU A 121 -11.38 -1.57 6.01
C LEU A 121 -11.45 -0.44 7.02
N GLN A 122 -12.54 -0.44 7.79
CA GLN A 122 -12.82 0.56 8.82
C GLN A 122 -13.47 -0.08 10.04
N PHE A 123 -13.34 0.61 11.17
CA PHE A 123 -14.06 0.28 12.40
C PHE A 123 -15.13 1.32 12.66
N SER A 124 -16.34 0.87 13.00
CA SER A 124 -17.45 1.74 13.42
C SER A 124 -17.61 1.80 14.94
N GLN A 125 -16.71 1.18 15.70
CA GLN A 125 -16.65 1.24 17.16
C GLN A 125 -15.20 1.38 17.66
N THR A 126 -15.00 2.15 18.73
CA THR A 126 -13.72 2.27 19.42
C THR A 126 -13.51 1.18 20.45
N GLY A 127 -12.25 0.85 20.74
CA GLY A 127 -11.88 -0.10 21.77
C GLY A 127 -10.46 -0.64 21.55
N GLY A 128 -10.03 -1.52 22.44
CA GLY A 128 -8.74 -2.21 22.33
C GLY A 128 -7.90 -2.13 23.61
N PRO A 129 -6.64 -2.60 23.55
CA PRO A 129 -5.97 -3.13 22.35
C PRO A 129 -6.65 -4.39 21.79
N ILE A 130 -6.66 -4.53 20.47
CA ILE A 130 -7.19 -5.68 19.72
C ILE A 130 -6.14 -6.29 18.81
N THR A 131 -6.32 -7.55 18.44
CA THR A 131 -5.64 -8.17 17.29
C THR A 131 -6.66 -8.50 16.20
N LEU A 132 -6.21 -8.52 14.95
CA LEU A 132 -6.97 -9.01 13.81
C LEU A 132 -6.60 -10.46 13.52
N THR A 133 -7.60 -11.31 13.32
CA THR A 133 -7.40 -12.71 12.94
C THR A 133 -8.07 -12.99 11.61
N THR A 134 -7.36 -13.62 10.69
CA THR A 134 -7.93 -14.05 9.41
C THR A 134 -8.88 -15.22 9.60
N SER A 135 -9.77 -15.42 8.65
CA SER A 135 -10.56 -16.64 8.50
C SER A 135 -10.79 -16.88 7.02
N ASN A 136 -10.68 -18.13 6.60
CA ASN A 136 -10.79 -18.53 5.21
C ASN A 136 -11.46 -19.91 5.05
N ALA A 137 -12.11 -20.16 3.92
CA ALA A 137 -12.76 -21.44 3.63
C ALA A 137 -11.84 -22.44 2.91
N ASN A 138 -10.58 -22.06 2.65
CA ASN A 138 -9.65 -22.82 1.81
C ASN A 138 -8.74 -23.74 2.62
N GLY A 139 -8.84 -23.74 3.95
CA GLY A 139 -8.03 -24.58 4.84
C GLY A 139 -6.59 -24.12 4.98
N LEU A 140 -6.30 -22.84 4.69
CA LEU A 140 -5.02 -22.22 5.04
C LEU A 140 -4.99 -21.94 6.54
N ASP A 141 -3.82 -22.08 7.16
CA ASP A 141 -3.60 -21.62 8.53
C ASP A 141 -3.86 -20.12 8.63
N ASP A 142 -4.64 -19.72 9.63
CA ASP A 142 -4.97 -18.31 9.86
C ASP A 142 -3.80 -17.53 10.48
N ALA A 143 -3.74 -16.23 10.16
CA ALA A 143 -2.78 -15.29 10.69
C ALA A 143 -3.39 -14.43 11.79
N THR A 144 -2.55 -13.97 12.72
CA THR A 144 -2.90 -12.94 13.71
C THR A 144 -1.98 -11.74 13.53
N SER A 145 -2.54 -10.54 13.53
CA SER A 145 -1.79 -9.29 13.41
C SER A 145 -1.08 -8.89 14.71
N THR A 146 -0.25 -7.85 14.64
CA THR A 146 0.14 -7.08 15.84
C THR A 146 -1.07 -6.38 16.46
N GLU A 147 -0.92 -5.95 17.72
CA GLU A 147 -1.97 -5.22 18.44
C GLU A 147 -2.19 -3.81 17.85
N THR A 148 -3.42 -3.34 17.95
CA THR A 148 -3.83 -1.98 17.57
C THR A 148 -4.95 -1.50 18.48
N THR A 149 -5.08 -0.18 18.66
CA THR A 149 -6.21 0.43 19.38
C THR A 149 -7.08 1.23 18.43
N VAL A 150 -8.39 1.03 18.51
CA VAL A 150 -9.35 1.83 17.74
C VAL A 150 -9.82 3.01 18.59
N ALA A 151 -9.47 4.22 18.18
CA ALA A 151 -9.77 5.45 18.90
C ALA A 151 -10.59 6.43 18.04
N ILE A 152 -11.19 7.43 18.67
CA ILE A 152 -11.76 8.57 17.96
C ILE A 152 -10.61 9.41 17.41
N LEU A 153 -10.71 9.90 16.17
CA LEU A 153 -9.78 10.92 15.66
C LEU A 153 -10.02 12.22 16.43
N ASN A 154 -9.10 12.57 17.33
CA ASN A 154 -9.15 13.83 18.06
C ASN A 154 -8.45 14.92 17.25
N VAL A 155 -9.22 15.75 16.54
CA VAL A 155 -8.70 16.91 15.84
C VAL A 155 -8.51 18.04 16.85
N LEU A 156 -7.26 18.25 17.28
CA LEU A 156 -6.91 19.28 18.25
C LEU A 156 -6.99 20.70 17.67
N PHE A 157 -6.68 20.82 16.38
CA PHE A 157 -6.72 22.07 15.64
C PHE A 157 -6.95 21.77 14.16
N SER A 158 -7.78 22.59 13.51
CA SER A 158 -7.97 22.57 12.08
C SER A 158 -8.28 23.98 11.61
N ASP A 159 -7.65 24.38 10.52
CA ASP A 159 -7.94 25.63 9.84
C ASP A 159 -8.03 25.35 8.34
N ASN A 160 -9.10 25.82 7.72
CA ASN A 160 -9.31 25.77 6.27
C ASN A 160 -9.12 27.14 5.61
N PHE A 161 -8.79 28.16 6.39
CA PHE A 161 -8.53 29.55 6.02
C PHE A 161 -9.71 30.31 5.37
N GLU A 162 -10.91 29.74 5.34
CA GLU A 162 -12.07 30.41 4.73
C GLU A 162 -12.55 31.59 5.58
N ASP A 163 -12.49 31.45 6.92
CA ASP A 163 -12.86 32.53 7.85
C ASP A 163 -11.82 33.65 7.83
N ALA A 164 -10.54 33.30 7.70
CA ALA A 164 -9.43 34.23 7.65
C ALA A 164 -9.39 35.11 6.38
N ILE A 165 -10.18 34.78 5.34
CA ILE A 165 -10.43 35.71 4.22
C ILE A 165 -11.35 36.86 4.64
N GLN A 166 -12.26 36.63 5.58
CA GLN A 166 -13.33 37.57 5.96
C GLN A 166 -13.04 38.30 7.28
N SER A 167 -12.25 37.71 8.17
CA SER A 167 -11.86 38.26 9.46
C SER A 167 -10.35 38.17 9.71
N GLU A 168 -9.89 38.71 10.83
CA GLU A 168 -8.50 38.51 11.27
C GLU A 168 -8.22 37.01 11.51
N SER A 169 -7.02 36.58 11.12
CA SER A 169 -6.51 35.23 11.36
C SER A 169 -5.79 35.17 12.70
N ASP A 170 -5.85 34.02 13.37
CA ASP A 170 -5.10 33.70 14.60
C ASP A 170 -3.67 33.21 14.33
N TRP A 171 -3.30 33.04 13.06
CA TRP A 171 -1.95 32.77 12.64
C TRP A 171 -1.09 34.04 12.65
N THR A 172 0.17 33.88 13.03
CA THR A 172 1.12 34.99 13.12
C THR A 172 2.11 34.95 11.97
N VAL A 173 2.14 36.01 11.17
CA VAL A 173 3.14 36.21 10.12
C VAL A 173 4.38 36.88 10.73
N SER A 174 5.56 36.36 10.42
CA SER A 174 6.83 36.96 10.85
C SER A 174 7.96 36.73 9.83
N GLY A 175 9.14 37.31 10.10
CA GLY A 175 10.31 37.24 9.24
C GLY A 175 10.54 38.53 8.44
N THR A 176 11.01 38.39 7.21
CA THR A 176 11.38 39.49 6.33
C THR A 176 10.37 39.66 5.19
N SER A 177 10.19 40.90 4.73
CA SER A 177 9.39 41.24 3.56
C SER A 177 7.88 40.94 3.61
N ASP A 178 7.36 40.54 4.78
CA ASP A 178 5.93 40.31 5.10
C ASP A 178 5.16 39.59 3.99
N ILE A 179 5.68 38.44 3.57
CA ILE A 179 5.21 37.78 2.34
C ILE A 179 4.07 36.78 2.54
N TRP A 180 3.86 36.26 3.75
CA TRP A 180 2.72 35.38 4.01
C TRP A 180 1.44 36.22 4.04
N ALA A 181 0.47 35.82 3.23
CA ALA A 181 -0.83 36.46 3.16
C ALA A 181 -1.94 35.40 3.08
N VAL A 182 -3.06 35.67 3.74
CA VAL A 182 -4.28 34.88 3.63
C VAL A 182 -5.24 35.53 2.65
N GLY A 183 -5.93 34.71 1.87
CA GLY A 183 -6.82 35.22 0.83
C GLY A 183 -7.13 34.17 -0.23
N SER A 184 -7.76 34.63 -1.30
CA SER A 184 -8.07 33.80 -2.48
C SER A 184 -6.97 33.85 -3.52
N GLN A 185 -6.63 32.68 -4.08
CA GLN A 185 -5.98 32.61 -5.39
C GLN A 185 -7.02 32.80 -6.49
N THR A 186 -6.63 33.41 -7.60
CA THR A 186 -7.54 33.83 -8.68
C THR A 186 -7.19 33.24 -10.03
N ASN A 187 -5.98 32.67 -10.19
CA ASN A 187 -5.54 31.98 -11.38
C ASN A 187 -4.36 31.05 -11.08
N ASP A 188 -4.07 30.16 -12.04
CA ASP A 188 -3.01 29.15 -11.97
C ASP A 188 -1.61 29.69 -12.36
N SER A 189 -1.44 31.02 -12.41
CA SER A 189 -0.16 31.60 -12.88
C SER A 189 0.89 31.71 -11.78
N TRP A 190 0.48 31.66 -10.51
CA TRP A 190 1.33 31.98 -9.35
C TRP A 190 1.02 31.10 -8.12
N GLY A 191 0.46 29.92 -8.35
CA GLY A 191 -0.11 29.02 -7.35
C GLY A 191 -1.43 28.45 -7.85
N PRO A 192 -2.10 27.57 -7.07
CA PRO A 192 -3.24 26.83 -7.55
C PRO A 192 -4.45 27.78 -7.72
N PRO A 193 -5.35 27.54 -8.70
CA PRO A 193 -6.46 28.45 -8.99
C PRO A 193 -7.49 28.54 -7.84
N THR A 194 -7.52 27.55 -6.94
CA THR A 194 -8.31 27.53 -5.71
C THR A 194 -7.52 26.80 -4.61
N GLY A 195 -7.88 27.03 -3.35
CA GLY A 195 -7.42 26.20 -2.24
C GLY A 195 -8.00 24.79 -2.26
N HIS A 196 -7.51 23.93 -1.37
CA HIS A 196 -7.97 22.55 -1.27
C HIS A 196 -9.43 22.44 -0.78
N SER A 197 -9.84 23.29 0.16
CA SER A 197 -11.16 23.25 0.77
C SER A 197 -12.19 24.17 0.08
N SER A 198 -11.72 25.28 -0.51
CA SER A 198 -12.45 26.23 -1.34
C SER A 198 -11.44 27.32 -1.76
N ASN A 199 -11.65 28.60 -1.46
CA ASN A 199 -10.81 29.69 -1.95
C ASN A 199 -9.76 30.14 -0.92
N GLY A 200 -9.93 29.83 0.35
CA GLY A 200 -9.05 30.21 1.45
C GLY A 200 -7.74 29.46 1.42
N VAL A 201 -6.65 30.22 1.35
CA VAL A 201 -5.28 29.72 1.51
C VAL A 201 -4.42 30.74 2.23
N TYR A 202 -3.38 30.26 2.91
CA TYR A 202 -2.17 31.04 3.14
C TYR A 202 -1.17 30.79 2.02
N GLY A 203 -0.63 31.86 1.45
CA GLY A 203 0.39 31.78 0.41
C GLY A 203 1.51 32.80 0.64
N THR A 204 2.69 32.47 0.14
CA THR A 204 3.87 33.34 0.12
C THR A 204 3.79 34.32 -1.05
N ILE A 205 2.95 35.35 -0.87
CA ILE A 205 2.49 36.34 -1.85
C ILE A 205 1.42 35.75 -2.78
N LEU A 206 0.15 36.05 -2.49
CA LEU A 206 -0.98 35.59 -3.31
C LEU A 206 -0.95 36.25 -4.69
N ASN A 207 -1.22 35.46 -5.74
CA ASN A 207 -1.33 35.91 -7.12
C ASN A 207 -0.10 36.67 -7.66
N SER A 208 1.10 36.39 -7.15
CA SER A 208 2.34 37.05 -7.58
C SER A 208 3.57 36.17 -7.31
N LYS A 209 4.70 36.50 -7.94
CA LYS A 209 5.97 35.81 -7.73
C LYS A 209 6.48 35.96 -6.30
N TYR A 210 7.04 34.87 -5.79
CA TYR A 210 7.87 34.86 -4.59
C TYR A 210 9.07 35.82 -4.76
N LYS A 211 9.48 36.47 -3.66
CA LYS A 211 10.62 37.40 -3.67
C LYS A 211 11.93 36.67 -3.41
N ASN A 212 13.00 37.07 -4.10
CA ASN A 212 14.34 36.52 -3.87
C ASN A 212 14.84 36.82 -2.45
N ASP A 213 15.63 35.89 -1.91
CA ASP A 213 16.36 36.03 -0.65
C ASP A 213 15.47 36.38 0.55
N VAL A 214 14.25 35.82 0.60
CA VAL A 214 13.32 36.03 1.71
C VAL A 214 13.38 34.88 2.72
N ASP A 215 13.46 35.25 3.99
CA ASP A 215 13.23 34.37 5.14
C ASP A 215 11.92 34.80 5.82
N ALA A 216 10.88 33.98 5.76
CA ALA A 216 9.54 34.31 6.24
C ALA A 216 8.81 33.11 6.83
N TYR A 217 8.05 33.35 7.90
CA TYR A 217 7.44 32.34 8.73
C TYR A 217 5.94 32.60 8.87
N LEU A 218 5.18 31.50 8.92
CA LEU A 218 3.77 31.49 9.27
C LEU A 218 3.62 30.57 10.49
N GLU A 219 3.27 31.16 11.63
CA GLU A 219 3.20 30.47 12.92
C GLU A 219 1.73 30.22 13.28
N SER A 220 1.40 28.97 13.64
CA SER A 220 0.06 28.62 14.09
C SER A 220 -0.28 29.30 15.42
N PRO A 221 -1.57 29.42 15.78
CA PRO A 221 -1.94 29.66 17.17
C PRO A 221 -1.38 28.58 18.11
N ILE A 222 -1.45 28.82 19.41
CA ILE A 222 -1.09 27.82 20.43
C ILE A 222 -2.08 26.65 20.35
N ILE A 223 -1.57 25.45 20.05
CA ILE A 223 -2.36 24.22 20.02
C ILE A 223 -2.06 23.43 21.31
N ASP A 224 -3.09 23.18 22.12
CA ASP A 224 -2.95 22.37 23.33
C ASP A 224 -2.83 20.88 22.96
N LEU A 225 -1.66 20.30 23.23
CA LEU A 225 -1.35 18.89 23.00
C LEU A 225 -1.48 18.04 24.28
N ALA A 226 -2.01 18.60 25.37
CA ALA A 226 -2.11 17.89 26.64
C ALA A 226 -2.88 16.56 26.48
N GLY A 227 -2.25 15.47 26.93
CA GLY A 227 -2.81 14.12 26.84
C GLY A 227 -2.65 13.43 25.48
N SER A 228 -2.04 14.08 24.49
CA SER A 228 -1.66 13.44 23.23
C SER A 228 -0.34 12.67 23.38
N SER A 229 -0.29 11.43 22.90
CA SER A 229 0.92 10.59 22.92
C SER A 229 1.69 10.58 21.60
N ASP A 230 1.02 10.87 20.48
CA ASP A 230 1.60 10.91 19.13
C ASP A 230 0.84 11.93 18.25
N PRO A 231 0.90 13.24 18.56
CA PRO A 231 0.22 14.25 17.76
C PRO A 231 0.84 14.36 16.37
N LYS A 232 -0.01 14.32 15.33
CA LYS A 232 0.41 14.44 13.93
C LYS A 232 -0.16 15.70 13.30
N VAL A 233 0.62 16.33 12.44
CA VAL A 233 0.18 17.45 11.60
C VAL A 233 -0.08 16.93 10.20
N LYS A 234 -1.23 17.31 9.63
CA LYS A 234 -1.57 17.07 8.22
C LYS A 234 -1.93 18.41 7.59
N PHE A 235 -1.34 18.70 6.45
CA PHE A 235 -1.60 19.92 5.69
C PHE A 235 -1.61 19.61 4.19
N TRP A 236 -2.22 20.49 3.42
CA TRP A 236 -2.12 20.51 1.96
C TRP A 236 -1.15 21.61 1.57
N MET A 237 -0.25 21.32 0.63
CA MET A 237 0.61 22.32 0.05
C MET A 237 0.58 22.21 -1.47
N ASP A 238 0.62 23.37 -2.11
CA ASP A 238 0.96 23.52 -3.51
C ASP A 238 2.32 24.22 -3.60
N MET A 239 3.13 23.83 -4.57
CA MET A 239 4.47 24.40 -4.75
C MET A 239 4.75 24.60 -6.22
N GLU A 240 4.81 25.86 -6.62
CA GLU A 240 5.35 26.29 -7.91
C GLU A 240 6.81 26.70 -7.75
N SER A 241 7.68 26.18 -8.62
CA SER A 241 9.11 26.49 -8.63
C SER A 241 9.43 27.41 -9.81
N GLU A 242 10.52 28.19 -9.73
CA GLU A 242 10.94 29.11 -10.80
C GLU A 242 11.19 28.46 -12.18
N ALA A 243 11.15 27.13 -12.29
CA ALA A 243 11.44 26.39 -13.52
C ALA A 243 10.27 26.28 -14.52
N SER A 244 9.07 26.79 -14.20
CA SER A 244 7.87 26.68 -15.06
C SER A 244 7.37 28.02 -15.62
N ASN A 245 8.27 28.86 -16.17
CA ASN A 245 7.91 29.94 -17.11
C ASN A 245 8.96 30.15 -18.20
#